data_AF-A0A6G8CQ60-F1
#
_entry.id   AF-A0A6G8CQ60-F1
#
_cell.length_a   1.000
_cell.length_b   1.000
_cell.length_c   1.000
_cell.angle_alpha   90.00
_cell.angle_beta   90.00
_cell.angle_gamma   90.00
#
_symmetry.space_group_name_H-M   'P 1'
#
loop_
_entity.id
_entity.type
_entity.pdbx_description
1 polymer ?
#
loop_
_entity_poly.entity_id
_entity_poly.type
_entity_poly.pdbx_seq_one_letter_code
_entity_poly.pdbx_strand_id
1 'polypeptide(L)' 'MAEPIVSFAVIHHHAEECAASGQCPRAACPWPPDSAAGQAFHEHFYALQLLREKAGHE' A
#
# COMPACT_ATOMS: atom_id res chain seq x y z
N MET A 1 25.27 -3.24 -0.97
CA MET A 1 24.40 -3.43 0.21
C MET A 1 23.17 -4.17 -0.29
N ALA A 2 22.87 -5.35 0.26
CA ALA A 2 21.69 -6.11 -0.14
C ALA A 2 20.46 -5.43 0.49
N GLU A 3 19.56 -4.93 -0.35
CA GLU A 3 18.27 -4.44 0.13
C GLU A 3 17.50 -5.63 0.74
N PRO A 4 16.84 -5.46 1.90
CA PRO A 4 16.05 -6.53 2.48
C PRO A 4 14.97 -6.98 1.49
N ILE A 5 14.89 -8.28 1.23
CA ILE A 5 13.85 -8.85 0.38
C ILE A 5 12.53 -8.73 1.14
N VAL A 6 11.70 -7.77 0.73
CA VAL A 6 10.36 -7.58 1.27
C VAL A 6 9.41 -8.51 0.51
N SER A 7 8.73 -9.39 1.23
CA SER A 7 7.71 -10.24 0.62
C SER A 7 6.50 -9.41 0.19
N PHE A 8 5.98 -9.71 -0.99
CA PHE A 8 4.79 -9.07 -1.55
C PHE A 8 3.58 -9.11 -0.60
N ALA A 9 3.39 -10.21 0.14
CA ALA A 9 2.32 -10.33 1.13
C ALA A 9 2.40 -9.25 2.24
N VAL A 10 3.61 -8.83 2.62
CA VAL A 10 3.82 -7.78 3.64
C VAL A 10 3.42 -6.42 3.09
N ILE A 11 3.77 -6.15 1.82
CA ILE A 11 3.39 -4.92 1.11
C ILE A 11 1.86 -4.82 1.03
N HIS A 12 1.21 -5.91 0.63
CA HIS A 12 -0.26 -5.99 0.54
C HIS A 12 -0.93 -5.76 1.90
N HIS A 13 -0.47 -6.46 2.94
CA HIS A 13 -1.01 -6.33 4.29
C HIS A 13 -0.95 -4.88 4.79
N HIS A 14 0.20 -4.21 4.62
CA HIS A 14 0.32 -2.80 5.00
C HIS A 14 -0.60 -1.89 4.17
N ALA A 15 -0.76 -2.17 2.87
CA ALA A 15 -1.64 -1.37 2.01
C ALA A 15 -3.12 -1.50 2.43
N GLU A 16 -3.55 -2.71 2.84
CA GLU A 16 -4.89 -2.97 3.38
C GLU A 16 -5.13 -2.24 4.70
N GLU A 17 -4.22 -2.35 5.66
CA GLU A 17 -4.31 -1.65 6.94
C GLU A 17 -4.38 -0.14 6.76
N CYS A 18 -3.58 0.40 5.84
CA CYS A 18 -3.60 1.82 5.51
C CYS A 18 -4.92 2.23 4.86
N ALA A 19 -5.43 1.42 3.91
CA ALA A 19 -6.70 1.69 3.24
C ALA A 19 -7.89 1.58 4.21
N ALA A 20 -7.82 0.69 5.20
CA ALA A 20 -8.80 0.55 6.27
C ALA A 20 -8.78 1.71 7.27
N SER A 21 -7.58 2.20 7.62
CA SER A 21 -7.42 3.30 8.59
C SER A 21 -7.65 4.69 8.00
N GLY A 22 -7.77 4.82 6.67
CA GLY A 22 -7.92 6.12 6.00
C GLY A 22 -6.69 7.03 6.14
N GLN A 23 -5.53 6.47 6.48
CA GLN A 23 -4.29 7.22 6.61
C GLN A 23 -3.71 7.55 5.23
N CYS A 24 -3.01 8.68 5.11
CA CYS A 24 -2.33 9.01 3.87
C CYS A 24 -1.21 7.99 3.58
N PRO A 25 -1.15 7.40 2.38
CA PRO A 25 -0.22 6.31 2.05
C PRO A 25 1.24 6.74 2.21
N ARG A 26 1.55 8.02 1.94
CA ARG A 26 2.89 8.58 2.11
C ARG A 26 3.38 8.63 3.55
N ALA A 27 2.46 8.69 4.53
CA ALA A 27 2.79 8.68 5.94
C ALA A 27 2.82 7.26 6.53
N ALA A 28 2.09 6.32 5.92
CA ALA A 28 1.95 4.95 6.40
C ALA A 28 2.90 3.95 5.74
N CYS A 29 3.46 4.27 4.57
CA CYS A 29 4.40 3.38 3.88
C CYS A 29 5.73 3.29 4.66
N PRO A 30 6.13 2.09 5.13
CA PRO A 30 7.39 1.91 5.84
C PRO A 30 8.61 1.87 4.90
N TRP A 31 8.38 1.80 3.59
CA TRP A 31 9.44 1.71 2.58
C TRP A 31 9.66 3.05 1.85
N PRO A 32 10.89 3.29 1.36
CA PRO A 32 11.16 4.46 0.53
C PRO A 32 10.27 4.46 -0.72
N PRO A 33 9.74 5.62 -1.14
CA PRO A 33 8.87 5.71 -2.32
C PRO A 33 9.58 5.35 -3.63
N ASP A 34 10.91 5.49 -3.67
CA ASP A 34 11.72 5.17 -4.85
C ASP A 34 12.01 3.67 -4.98
N SER A 35 11.92 2.91 -3.87
CA SER A 35 12.15 1.47 -3.86
C SER A 35 10.97 0.71 -4.47
N ALA A 36 11.23 -0.45 -5.08
CA ALA A 36 10.20 -1.32 -5.65
C ALA A 36 9.07 -1.66 -4.66
N ALA A 37 9.41 -1.85 -3.38
CA ALA A 37 8.42 -2.09 -2.32
C ALA A 37 7.48 -0.89 -2.07
N GLY A 38 8.01 0.34 -2.12
CA GLY A 38 7.22 1.56 -1.94
C GLY A 38 6.30 1.84 -3.15
N GLN A 39 6.79 1.55 -4.36
CA GLN A 39 5.98 1.64 -5.58
C GLN A 39 4.83 0.63 -5.55
N ALA A 40 5.13 -0.65 -5.26
CA ALA A 40 4.11 -1.68 -5.14
C ALA A 40 3.08 -1.36 -4.03
N PHE A 41 3.53 -0.88 -2.87
CA PHE A 41 2.62 -0.43 -1.80
C PHE A 41 1.63 0.62 -2.30
N HIS A 42 2.11 1.65 -3.00
CA HIS A 42 1.24 2.70 -3.55
C HIS A 42 0.24 2.13 -4.56
N GLU A 43 0.67 1.30 -5.49
CA GLU A 43 -0.23 0.69 -6.48
C GLU A 43 -1.34 -0.12 -5.79
N HIS A 44 -1.00 -0.95 -4.80
CA HIS A 44 -1.97 -1.72 -4.03
C HIS A 44 -2.93 -0.85 -3.22
N PHE A 45 -2.41 0.17 -2.54
CA PHE A 45 -3.24 1.08 -1.76
C PHE A 45 -4.26 1.80 -2.64
N TYR A 46 -3.84 2.35 -3.79
CA TYR A 46 -4.76 3.04 -4.70
C TYR A 46 -5.78 2.09 -5.31
N ALA A 47 -5.38 0.86 -5.68
CA ALA A 47 -6.31 -0.15 -6.16
C ALA A 47 -7.38 -0.47 -5.09
N LEU A 48 -6.98 -0.64 -3.83
CA LEU A 48 -7.89 -0.88 -2.71
C LEU A 48 -8.82 0.32 -2.43
N GLN A 49 -8.31 1.55 -2.50
CA GLN A 49 -9.14 2.76 -2.37
C GLN A 49 -10.21 2.81 -3.46
N LEU A 50 -9.83 2.63 -4.73
CA LEU A 50 -10.77 2.64 -5.86
C LEU A 50 -11.83 1.55 -5.76
N LEU A 51 -11.43 0.35 -5.32
CA LEU A 51 -12.37 -0.77 -5.09
C LEU A 51 -13.38 -0.44 -3.99
N ARG A 52 -12.94 0.22 -2.91
CA ARG A 52 -13.81 0.64 -1.80
C ARG A 52 -14.74 1.77 -2.19
N GLU A 53 -14.25 2.75 -2.95
CA GLU A 53 -15.09 3.83 -3.49
C GLU A 53 -16.18 3.26 -4.41
N LYS A 54 -15.85 2.25 -5.23
CA LYS A 54 -16.85 1.55 -6.05
C LYS A 54 -17.82 0.71 -5.24
N ALA A 55 -17.34 -0.03 -4.23
CA ALA A 55 -18.17 -0.89 -3.39
C ALA A 55 -19.07 -0.10 -2.41
N GLY A 56 -18.74 1.15 -2.09
CA GLY A 56 -19.57 2.04 -1.26
C GLY A 56 -20.60 2.85 -2.04
N HIS A 57 -20.71 2.64 -3.36
CA HIS A 57 -21.58 3.39 -4.26
C HIS A 57 -22.63 2.47 -4.91
N GLU A 58 -23.24 1.62 -4.09
CA GLU A 58 -24.37 0.72 -4.42
C GLU A 58 -25.48 0.81 -3.37
#